data_AF-A0A6N6KPK7-F1
#
_entry.id   AF-A0A6N6KPK7-F1
#
_cell.length_a   1.000
_cell.length_b   1.000
_cell.length_c   1.000
_cell.angle_alpha   90.00
_cell.angle_beta   90.00
_cell.angle_gamma   90.00
#
_symmetry.space_group_name_H-M   'P 1'
#
loop_
_entity.id
_entity.type
_entity.pdbx_description
1 polymer ?
#
loop_
_entity_poly.entity_id
_entity_poly.type
_entity_poly.pdbx_seq_one_letter_code
_entity_poly.pdbx_strand_id
1 'polypeptide(L)'
;MNNKILDEGFLGTRKVTNKEEVKQALREAGINSFYEHKNGNIIVKKGDAIQLEIYFENGSVVIKEKFPRIGNSVQVVVSGVILAIFLFVILLPFPMQWIVAIIGGQLFSYFFFKPKTRDLKKRIESYLGINYMT
;
A
#
# COMPACT_ATOMS: atom_id res chain seq x y z
N MET A 1 -0.16 -5.12 -49.75
CA MET A 1 0.53 -3.97 -49.11
C MET A 1 -0.48 -2.84 -49.08
N ASN A 2 -0.96 -2.26 -47.97
CA ASN A 2 -0.57 -2.22 -46.57
C ASN A 2 -1.87 -2.26 -45.75
N ASN A 3 -2.08 -3.31 -44.95
CA ASN A 3 -3.10 -3.29 -43.91
C ASN A 3 -2.47 -2.57 -42.71
N LYS A 4 -2.65 -1.26 -42.63
CA LYS A 4 -2.45 -0.53 -41.37
C LYS A 4 -3.58 -0.94 -40.44
N ILE A 5 -3.32 -1.99 -39.66
CA ILE A 5 -4.15 -2.39 -38.53
C ILE A 5 -4.18 -1.20 -37.57
N LEU A 6 -5.40 -0.74 -37.32
CA LEU A 6 -5.76 0.38 -36.49
C LEU A 6 -5.18 0.22 -35.07
N ASP A 7 -4.32 1.17 -34.70
CA ASP A 7 -3.91 1.44 -33.32
C ASP A 7 -5.03 2.21 -32.60
N GLU A 8 -6.21 1.59 -32.54
CA GLU A 8 -7.33 2.08 -31.75
C GLU A 8 -7.10 1.66 -30.29
N GLY A 9 -6.47 2.58 -29.57
CA GLY A 9 -6.74 2.90 -28.18
C GLY A 9 -7.09 1.71 -27.28
N PHE A 10 -6.07 1.19 -26.62
CA PHE A 10 -6.15 0.30 -25.46
C PHE A 10 -6.87 1.00 -24.28
N LEU A 11 -8.16 1.29 -24.42
CA LEU A 11 -9.07 1.89 -23.44
C LEU A 11 -10.31 1.00 -23.25
N GLY A 12 -10.14 -0.31 -23.42
CA GLY A 12 -11.08 -1.26 -22.86
C GLY A 12 -10.82 -1.34 -21.36
N THR A 13 -11.72 -0.78 -20.54
CA THR A 13 -11.78 -1.09 -19.11
C THR A 13 -11.89 -2.61 -18.95
N ARG A 14 -10.77 -3.30 -18.75
CA ARG A 14 -10.76 -4.72 -18.38
C ARG A 14 -11.49 -4.82 -17.05
N LYS A 15 -12.74 -5.27 -17.07
CA LYS A 15 -13.43 -5.65 -15.85
C LYS A 15 -12.78 -6.95 -15.36
N VAL A 16 -11.75 -6.81 -14.53
CA VAL A 16 -11.08 -7.96 -13.93
C VAL A 16 -12.08 -8.65 -13.02
N THR A 17 -12.49 -9.86 -13.40
CA THR A 17 -13.60 -10.56 -12.74
C THR A 17 -13.11 -11.72 -11.89
N ASN A 18 -11.84 -12.12 -12.04
CA ASN A 18 -11.26 -13.28 -11.39
C ASN A 18 -9.95 -12.97 -10.65
N LYS A 19 -9.70 -13.70 -9.55
CA LYS A 19 -8.47 -13.64 -8.75
C LYS A 19 -7.22 -13.93 -9.57
N GLU A 20 -7.28 -14.91 -10.47
CA GLU A 20 -6.13 -15.30 -11.28
C GLU A 20 -5.76 -14.20 -12.29
N GLU A 21 -6.74 -13.49 -12.84
CA GLU A 21 -6.50 -12.32 -13.69
C GLU A 21 -5.83 -11.19 -12.90
N VAL A 22 -6.25 -10.93 -11.65
CA VAL A 22 -5.57 -9.95 -10.78
C VAL A 22 -4.12 -10.38 -10.53
N LYS A 23 -3.87 -11.64 -10.18
CA LYS A 23 -2.51 -12.16 -9.95
C LYS A 23 -1.64 -12.02 -11.20
N GLN A 24 -2.19 -12.31 -12.38
CA GLN A 24 -1.50 -12.15 -13.64
C GLN A 24 -1.18 -10.67 -13.93
N ALA A 25 -2.17 -9.78 -13.80
CA ALA A 25 -1.98 -8.35 -13.99
C ALA A 25 -0.93 -7.76 -13.03
N LEU A 26 -0.88 -8.23 -11.78
CA LEU A 26 0.16 -7.84 -10.82
C LEU A 26 1.56 -8.28 -11.29
N ARG A 27 1.70 -9.50 -11.82
CA ARG A 27 2.98 -9.99 -12.39
C ARG A 27 3.39 -9.20 -13.62
N GLU A 28 2.45 -8.92 -14.53
CA GLU A 28 2.67 -8.09 -15.72
C GLU A 28 3.11 -6.66 -15.35
N ALA A 29 2.59 -6.14 -14.24
CA ALA A 29 2.99 -4.86 -13.67
C ALA A 29 4.36 -4.88 -12.94
N GLY A 30 5.06 -6.03 -12.91
CA GLY A 30 6.31 -6.21 -12.17
C GLY A 30 6.15 -6.26 -10.65
N ILE A 31 4.93 -6.41 -10.14
CA ILE A 31 4.63 -6.50 -8.72
C ILE A 31 4.66 -7.99 -8.34
N ASN A 32 5.82 -8.47 -7.93
CA ASN A 32 6.01 -9.89 -7.58
C ASN A 32 5.76 -10.20 -6.10
N SER A 33 5.71 -9.18 -5.25
CA SER A 33 5.54 -9.32 -3.81
C SER A 33 4.06 -9.32 -3.42
N PHE A 34 3.35 -10.40 -3.75
CA PHE A 34 1.97 -10.60 -3.31
C PHE A 34 1.72 -12.04 -2.84
N TYR A 35 0.69 -12.24 -2.03
CA TYR A 35 0.24 -13.57 -1.59
C TYR A 35 -1.27 -13.57 -1.33
N GLU A 36 -1.87 -14.76 -1.38
CA GLU A 36 -3.27 -14.94 -1.03
C GLU A 36 -3.42 -15.16 0.48
N HIS A 37 -4.29 -14.36 1.11
CA HIS A 37 -4.68 -14.54 2.49
C HIS A 37 -5.74 -15.64 2.59
N LYS A 38 -5.81 -16.32 3.75
CA LYS A 38 -6.84 -17.33 4.08
C LYS A 38 -8.29 -16.93 3.78
N ASN A 39 -8.60 -15.63 3.75
CA ASN A 39 -9.95 -15.12 3.50
C ASN A 39 -10.24 -14.92 2.00
N GLY A 40 -9.31 -15.32 1.12
CA GLY A 40 -9.41 -15.14 -0.32
C GLY A 40 -9.00 -13.75 -0.83
N ASN A 41 -8.49 -12.89 0.05
CA ASN A 41 -7.98 -11.57 -0.31
C ASN A 41 -6.54 -11.67 -0.83
N ILE A 42 -6.15 -10.86 -1.80
CA ILE A 42 -4.77 -10.78 -2.28
C ILE A 42 -4.09 -9.64 -1.52
N ILE A 43 -3.00 -9.95 -0.82
CA ILE A 43 -2.19 -8.95 -0.13
C ILE A 43 -0.97 -8.63 -0.98
N VAL A 44 -0.86 -7.37 -1.38
CA VAL A 44 0.31 -6.84 -2.10
C VAL A 44 1.21 -6.13 -1.10
N LYS A 45 2.49 -6.46 -1.11
CA LYS A 45 3.52 -5.88 -0.23
C LYS A 45 4.55 -5.14 -1.05
N LYS A 46 5.03 -4.01 -0.53
CA LYS A 46 6.20 -3.30 -1.08
C LYS A 46 7.10 -2.85 0.07
N GLY A 47 8.23 -3.54 0.24
CA GLY A 47 9.12 -3.29 1.38
C GLY A 47 8.53 -3.75 2.72
N ASP A 48 8.97 -3.12 3.80
CA ASP A 48 8.66 -3.49 5.18
C ASP A 48 7.29 -2.95 5.67
N ALA A 49 6.90 -1.78 5.18
CA ALA A 49 5.76 -1.02 5.71
C ALA A 49 4.54 -0.94 4.78
N ILE A 50 4.72 -1.00 3.45
CA ILE A 50 3.63 -0.74 2.50
C ILE A 50 2.89 -2.04 2.22
N GLN A 51 1.60 -2.05 2.52
CA GLN A 51 0.71 -3.17 2.24
C GLN A 51 -0.63 -2.68 1.68
N LEU A 52 -1.11 -3.37 0.65
CA LEU A 52 -2.43 -3.19 0.07
C LEU A 52 -3.19 -4.52 0.15
N GLU A 53 -4.48 -4.42 0.37
CA GLU A 53 -5.40 -5.55 0.35
C GLU A 53 -6.36 -5.38 -0.82
N ILE A 54 -6.37 -6.38 -1.69
CA ILE A 54 -7.28 -6.49 -2.82
C ILE A 54 -8.30 -7.56 -2.47
N TYR A 55 -9.58 -7.19 -2.48
CA TYR A 55 -10.67 -8.11 -2.24
C TYR A 55 -11.78 -7.89 -3.27
N PHE A 56 -12.68 -8.86 -3.37
CA PHE A 56 -13.76 -8.87 -4.36
C PHE A 56 -15.07 -8.67 -3.62
N GLU A 57 -15.78 -7.60 -3.96
CA GLU A 57 -17.06 -7.24 -3.35
C GLU A 57 -18.06 -6.91 -4.47
N ASN A 58 -19.21 -7.59 -4.48
CA ASN A 58 -20.29 -7.40 -5.47
C ASN A 58 -19.82 -7.43 -6.94
N GLY A 59 -18.89 -8.35 -7.27
CA GLY A 59 -18.35 -8.48 -8.63
C GLY A 59 -17.41 -7.33 -9.04
N SER A 60 -16.94 -6.54 -8.08
CA SER A 60 -15.95 -5.47 -8.26
C SER A 60 -14.69 -5.75 -7.46
N VAL A 61 -13.55 -5.33 -8.00
CA VAL A 61 -12.26 -5.40 -7.31
C VAL A 61 -12.09 -4.14 -6.46
N VAL A 62 -11.90 -4.29 -5.15
CA VAL A 62 -11.69 -3.20 -4.21
C VAL A 62 -10.28 -3.26 -3.65
N ILE A 63 -9.58 -2.13 -3.68
CA ILE A 63 -8.20 -2.00 -3.18
C ILE A 63 -8.18 -1.09 -1.95
N LYS A 64 -7.86 -1.67 -0.80
CA LYS A 64 -7.78 -1.00 0.49
C LYS A 64 -6.35 -0.88 0.96
N GLU A 65 -6.00 0.32 1.43
CA GLU A 65 -4.72 0.62 2.04
C GLU A 65 -4.66 0.01 3.44
N LYS A 66 -3.60 -0.72 3.78
CA LYS A 66 -3.34 -1.15 5.15
C LYS A 66 -2.41 -0.17 5.85
N PHE A 67 -2.66 0.02 7.14
CA PHE A 67 -1.77 0.80 7.99
C PHE A 67 -0.36 0.19 7.97
N PRO A 68 0.70 1.03 7.99
CA PRO A 68 2.06 0.54 8.13
C PRO A 68 2.19 -0.38 9.34
N ARG A 69 2.87 -1.51 9.13
CA ARG A 69 3.09 -2.49 10.18
C ARG A 69 3.84 -1.85 11.35
N ILE A 70 3.38 -2.09 12.57
CA ILE A 70 4.10 -1.70 13.78
C ILE A 70 5.49 -2.35 13.77
N GLY A 71 6.51 -1.59 14.14
CA GLY A 71 7.91 -1.99 14.11
C GLY A 71 8.58 -1.84 12.74
N ASN A 72 7.98 -1.08 11.80
CA ASN A 72 8.67 -0.75 10.55
C ASN A 72 9.90 0.13 10.80
N SER A 73 10.86 0.08 9.87
CA SER A 73 12.15 0.77 10.00
C SER A 73 12.00 2.27 10.31
N VAL A 74 11.11 2.96 9.62
CA VAL A 74 10.85 4.40 9.84
C VAL A 74 10.28 4.67 11.23
N GLN A 75 9.32 3.87 11.70
CA GLN A 75 8.79 4.00 13.05
C GLN A 75 9.89 3.82 14.10
N VAL A 76 10.76 2.82 13.95
CA VAL A 76 11.83 2.54 14.92
C VAL A 76 12.80 3.71 15.00
N VAL A 77 13.25 4.21 13.84
CA VAL A 77 14.16 5.35 13.77
C VAL A 77 13.53 6.59 14.38
N VAL A 78 12.29 6.91 14.00
CA VAL A 78 11.60 8.12 14.47
C VAL A 78 11.27 8.03 15.96
N SER A 79 10.82 6.88 16.44
CA SER A 79 10.59 6.66 17.89
C SER A 79 11.88 6.87 18.68
N GLY A 80 13.02 6.39 18.18
CA GLY A 80 14.32 6.59 18.81
C GLY A 80 14.74 8.06 18.87
N VAL A 81 14.53 8.81 17.78
CA VAL A 81 14.81 10.26 17.73
C VAL A 81 13.91 11.02 18.71
N ILE A 82 12.62 10.71 18.73
CA ILE A 82 11.66 11.33 19.65
C ILE A 82 12.05 11.05 21.10
N LEU A 83 12.40 9.80 21.42
CA LEU A 83 12.82 9.41 22.76
C LEU A 83 14.10 10.14 23.19
N ALA A 84 15.09 10.25 22.30
CA ALA A 84 16.30 11.02 22.57
C ALA A 84 15.98 12.49 22.91
N ILE A 85 15.10 13.14 22.14
CA ILE A 85 14.66 14.51 22.42
C ILE A 85 14.01 14.61 23.80
N PHE A 86 13.13 13.68 24.16
CA PHE A 86 12.50 13.68 25.48
C PHE A 86 13.52 13.49 26.62
N LEU A 87 14.51 12.63 26.45
CA LEU A 87 15.55 12.41 27.46
C LEU A 87 16.41 13.66 27.72
N PHE A 88 16.64 14.50 26.69
CA PHE A 88 17.51 15.68 26.81
C PHE A 88 16.77 17.02 27.02
N VAL A 89 15.50 17.14 26.62
CA VAL A 89 14.82 18.44 26.51
C VAL A 89 13.57 18.53 27.39
N ILE A 90 12.86 17.44 27.65
CA ILE A 90 11.52 17.47 28.26
C ILE A 90 11.39 16.45 29.40
N LEU A 91 11.25 16.94 30.64
CA LEU A 91 10.97 16.14 31.83
C LEU A 91 9.51 15.63 31.86
N LEU A 92 9.14 14.78 30.90
CA LEU A 92 7.94 13.94 31.04
C LEU A 92 8.25 12.75 31.96
N PRO A 93 7.27 12.24 32.74
CA PRO A 93 7.46 11.01 33.50
C PRO A 93 7.92 9.86 32.59
N PHE A 94 8.89 9.08 33.06
CA PHE A 94 9.57 8.05 32.25
C PHE A 94 8.63 7.12 31.46
N PRO A 95 7.49 6.62 32.01
CA PRO A 95 6.57 5.77 31.25
C PRO A 95 5.86 6.51 30.10
N MET A 96 5.56 7.79 30.29
CA MET A 96 4.84 8.60 29.30
C MET A 96 5.71 8.92 28.08
N GLN A 97 7.02 9.10 28.29
CA GLN A 97 7.97 9.34 27.20
C GLN A 97 7.96 8.21 26.16
N TRP A 98 7.96 6.96 26.62
CA TRP A 98 7.92 5.77 25.75
C TRP A 98 6.61 5.68 24.96
N ILE A 99 5.48 5.93 25.62
CA ILE A 99 4.16 5.90 24.97
C ILE A 99 4.10 6.96 23.87
N VAL A 100 4.51 8.20 24.17
CA VAL A 100 4.52 9.29 23.20
C VAL A 100 5.48 9.00 22.04
N ALA A 101 6.66 8.44 22.31
CA ALA A 101 7.62 8.07 21.28
C ALA A 101 7.06 7.00 20.31
N ILE A 102 6.42 5.95 20.85
CA ILE A 102 5.83 4.88 20.04
C ILE A 102 4.67 5.41 19.19
N ILE A 103 3.75 6.18 19.78
CA ILE A 103 2.61 6.75 19.07
C ILE A 103 3.08 7.76 18.02
N GLY A 104 4.01 8.65 18.39
CA GLY A 104 4.60 9.63 17.48
C GLY A 104 5.31 8.99 16.30
N GLY A 105 6.12 7.96 16.55
CA GLY A 105 6.79 7.18 15.51
C GLY A 105 5.79 6.48 14.58
N GLN A 106 4.69 5.94 15.12
CA GLN A 106 3.65 5.28 14.32
C GLN A 106 2.92 6.29 13.42
N LEU A 107 2.54 7.46 13.96
CA LEU A 107 1.89 8.52 13.20
C LEU A 107 2.81 9.05 12.09
N PHE A 108 4.07 9.31 12.42
CA PHE A 108 5.04 9.77 11.42
C PHE A 108 5.25 8.74 10.32
N SER A 109 5.41 7.47 10.68
CA SER A 109 5.50 6.36 9.72
C SER A 109 4.28 6.33 8.80
N TYR A 110 3.06 6.49 9.35
CA TYR A 110 1.85 6.59 8.56
C TYR A 110 1.93 7.73 7.52
N PHE A 111 2.26 8.95 7.93
CA PHE A 111 2.37 10.07 7.00
C PHE A 111 3.47 9.88 5.95
N PHE A 112 4.61 9.31 6.34
CA PHE A 112 5.73 9.04 5.46
C PHE A 112 5.41 8.00 4.38
N PHE A 113 4.67 6.94 4.73
CA PHE A 113 4.30 5.89 3.79
C PHE A 113 3.01 6.17 3.01
N LYS A 114 2.13 7.04 3.51
CA LYS A 114 0.87 7.41 2.85
C LYS A 114 1.01 7.74 1.35
N PRO A 115 1.92 8.61 0.89
CA PRO A 115 2.06 8.88 -0.55
C PRO A 115 2.49 7.63 -1.32
N LYS A 116 3.44 6.86 -0.79
CA LYS A 116 3.95 5.65 -1.45
C LYS A 116 2.88 4.55 -1.57
N THR A 117 2.01 4.43 -0.58
CA THR A 117 0.87 3.51 -0.59
C THR A 117 -0.16 3.94 -1.63
N ARG A 118 -0.46 5.24 -1.72
CA ARG A 118 -1.36 5.80 -2.75
C ARG A 118 -0.81 5.61 -4.16
N ASP A 119 0.48 5.80 -4.36
CA ASP A 119 1.11 5.58 -5.67
C ASP A 119 1.07 4.12 -6.07
N LEU A 120 1.30 3.20 -5.12
CA LEU A 120 1.17 1.77 -5.38
C LEU A 120 -0.29 1.41 -5.71
N LYS A 121 -1.25 1.97 -4.98
CA LYS A 121 -2.67 1.78 -5.24
C LYS A 121 -3.05 2.24 -6.65
N LYS A 122 -2.71 3.48 -7.02
CA LYS A 122 -2.98 4.04 -8.36
C LYS A 122 -2.36 3.21 -9.47
N ARG A 123 -1.14 2.71 -9.28
CA ARG A 123 -0.50 1.79 -10.24
C ARG A 123 -1.33 0.52 -10.42
N ILE A 124 -1.72 -0.14 -9.33
CA ILE A 124 -2.53 -1.36 -9.41
C ILE A 124 -3.89 -1.07 -10.04
N GLU A 125 -4.56 0.02 -9.67
CA GLU A 125 -5.83 0.45 -10.27
C GLU A 125 -5.72 0.65 -11.78
N SER A 126 -4.66 1.34 -12.23
CA SER A 126 -4.38 1.55 -13.66
C SER A 126 -4.18 0.24 -14.41
N TYR A 127 -3.48 -0.74 -13.83
CA TYR A 127 -3.27 -2.04 -14.48
C TYR A 127 -4.51 -2.93 -14.48
N LEU A 128 -5.34 -2.82 -13.44
CA LEU A 128 -6.59 -3.57 -13.34
C LEU A 128 -7.75 -2.88 -14.09
N GLY A 129 -7.50 -1.74 -14.75
CA GLY A 129 -8.54 -0.99 -15.46
C GLY A 129 -9.64 -0.45 -14.53
N ILE A 130 -9.35 -0.31 -13.24
CA ILE A 130 -10.30 0.16 -12.22
C ILE A 130 -10.23 1.68 -12.19
N ASN A 131 -11.05 2.33 -13.02
CA ASN A 131 -11.25 3.77 -12.94
C ASN A 131 -12.27 4.09 -11.85
N TYR A 132 -11.81 4.53 -10.69
CA TYR A 132 -12.64 5.36 -9.82
C TYR A 132 -12.53 6.80 -10.33
N MET A 133 -13.60 7.30 -10.95
CA MET A 133 -13.81 8.75 -11.01
C MET A 133 -13.75 9.24 -9.56
N THR A 134 -12.69 9.96 -9.25
CA THR A 134 -12.40 10.48 -7.91
C THR A 134 -13.22 11.74 -7.65
#